data_AF-A0AAX4FWG3-F1
#
_entry.id   AF-A0AAX4FWG3-F1
#
_cell.length_a   1.000
_cell.length_b   1.000
_cell.length_c   1.000
_cell.angle_alpha   90.00
_cell.angle_beta   90.00
_cell.angle_gamma   90.00
#
_symmetry.space_group_name_H-M   'P 1'
#
loop_
_entity.id
_entity.type
_entity.pdbx_description
1 polymer ?
#
loop_
_entity_poly.entity_id
_entity_poly.type
_entity_poly.pdbx_seq_one_letter_code
_entity_poly.pdbx_strand_id
1 'polypeptide(L)'
;MPRALLRHKADIEPEVIDVSGYDAIIIGSPVWAGNPTPAINAAVDALQGIEGKTVFIYCTSRGSPQKTLEKIKAMLAERGADVRGCVSLTESDVQNSAKIESLVDLVRGSEKKD
;
A
#
# COMPACT_ATOMS: atom_id res chain seq x y z
N MET A 1 9.20 20.42 10.09
CA MET A 1 7.99 19.59 9.85
C MET A 1 8.42 18.24 9.27
N PRO A 2 7.85 17.10 9.70
CA PRO A 2 8.22 15.79 9.15
C PRO A 2 7.91 15.66 7.64
N ARG A 3 8.81 15.09 6.84
CA ARG A 3 8.67 14.92 5.38
C ARG A 3 7.37 14.21 4.98
N ALA A 4 6.96 13.18 5.74
CA ALA A 4 5.72 12.43 5.50
C ALA A 4 4.46 13.30 5.64
N LEU A 5 4.45 14.23 6.62
CA LEU A 5 3.34 15.15 6.83
C LEU A 5 3.17 16.12 5.64
N LEU A 6 4.30 16.51 5.03
CA LEU A 6 4.34 17.37 3.86
C LEU A 6 4.16 16.60 2.53
N ARG A 7 3.91 15.29 2.58
CA ARG A 7 3.83 14.41 1.40
C ARG A 7 5.04 14.49 0.47
N HIS A 8 6.22 14.75 1.02
CA HIS A 8 7.45 14.73 0.23
C HIS A 8 7.69 13.32 -0.31
N LYS A 9 8.41 13.26 -1.43
CA LYS A 9 8.94 12.03 -2.01
C LYS A 9 10.38 11.83 -1.56
N ALA A 10 10.79 10.57 -1.41
CA ALA A 10 12.19 10.21 -1.27
C ALA A 10 12.77 9.89 -2.65
N ASP A 11 14.09 9.99 -2.78
CA ASP A 11 14.79 9.37 -3.90
C ASP A 11 14.71 7.85 -3.70
N ILE A 12 14.32 7.14 -4.75
CA ILE A 12 14.13 5.69 -4.73
C ILE A 12 14.88 5.05 -5.88
N GLU A 13 15.32 3.81 -5.67
CA GLU A 13 15.88 2.97 -6.71
C GLU A 13 15.10 1.64 -6.71
N PRO A 14 14.54 1.21 -7.86
CA PRO A 14 14.59 1.87 -9.17
C PRO A 14 13.65 3.11 -9.26
N GLU A 15 13.97 4.04 -10.18
CA GLU A 15 13.15 5.25 -10.45
C GLU A 15 11.83 4.93 -11.19
N VAL A 16 11.78 3.76 -11.85
CA VAL A 16 10.61 3.24 -12.55
C VAL A 16 10.33 1.83 -12.05
N ILE A 17 9.08 1.55 -11.72
CA ILE A 17 8.63 0.24 -11.24
C ILE A 17 7.56 -0.28 -12.21
N ASP A 18 7.97 -1.02 -13.25
CA ASP A 18 7.02 -1.63 -14.18
C ASP A 18 6.33 -2.84 -13.52
N VAL A 19 5.01 -2.76 -13.41
CA VAL A 19 4.17 -3.82 -12.84
C VAL A 19 3.25 -4.49 -13.86
N SER A 20 3.45 -4.22 -15.15
CA SER A 20 2.61 -4.74 -16.24
C SER A 20 2.51 -6.27 -16.25
N GLY A 21 3.60 -6.96 -15.89
CA GLY A 21 3.69 -8.43 -15.84
C GLY A 21 3.09 -9.10 -14.61
N TYR A 22 2.47 -8.36 -13.68
CA TYR A 22 1.90 -8.91 -12.45
C TYR A 22 0.37 -8.87 -12.46
N ASP A 23 -0.27 -9.89 -11.90
CA ASP A 23 -1.73 -10.00 -11.82
C ASP A 23 -2.32 -9.22 -10.65
N ALA A 24 -1.59 -9.19 -9.53
CA ALA A 24 -1.96 -8.46 -8.32
C ALA A 24 -0.75 -7.76 -7.71
N ILE A 25 -0.96 -6.54 -7.20
CA ILE A 25 0.07 -5.73 -6.54
C ILE A 25 -0.30 -5.56 -5.07
N ILE A 26 0.69 -5.72 -4.19
CA ILE A 26 0.53 -5.46 -2.75
C ILE A 26 1.44 -4.30 -2.37
N ILE A 27 0.87 -3.22 -1.84
CA ILE A 27 1.62 -2.02 -1.44
C ILE A 27 1.53 -1.85 0.08
N GLY A 28 2.69 -1.83 0.73
CA GLY A 28 2.82 -1.67 2.17
C GLY A 28 3.49 -0.37 2.56
N SER A 29 2.97 0.33 3.58
CA SER A 29 3.68 1.49 4.18
C SER A 29 3.68 1.42 5.70
N PRO A 30 4.80 1.71 6.39
CA PRO A 30 4.71 2.15 7.77
C PRO A 30 3.97 3.50 7.85
N VAL A 31 3.34 3.76 8.98
CA VAL A 31 2.62 5.02 9.26
C VAL A 31 3.52 6.02 9.95
N TRP A 32 3.85 7.11 9.27
CA TRP A 32 4.67 8.20 9.79
C TRP A 32 3.86 9.48 9.88
N ALA A 33 3.66 9.99 11.11
CA ALA A 33 2.84 11.17 11.37
C ALA A 33 1.44 11.10 10.70
N GLY A 34 0.80 9.92 10.69
CA GLY A 34 -0.53 9.72 10.07
C GLY A 34 -0.55 9.79 8.54
N ASN A 35 0.59 9.50 7.91
CA ASN A 35 0.79 9.52 6.45
C ASN A 35 1.61 8.30 5.99
N PRO A 36 1.53 7.95 4.69
CA PRO A 36 2.49 7.05 4.06
C PRO A 36 3.90 7.63 4.13
N THR A 37 4.92 6.77 4.05
CA THR A 37 6.29 7.26 4.05
C THR A 37 6.62 7.97 2.73
N PRO A 38 7.64 8.86 2.74
CA PRO A 38 8.13 9.47 1.51
C PRO A 38 8.55 8.47 0.42
N ALA A 39 9.05 7.30 0.83
CA ALA A 39 9.40 6.22 -0.09
C ALA A 39 8.17 5.64 -0.79
N ILE A 40 7.05 5.45 -0.08
CA ILE A 40 5.82 4.94 -0.69
C ILE A 40 5.15 6.01 -1.56
N ASN A 41 5.21 7.29 -1.18
CA ASN A 41 4.77 8.37 -2.09
C ASN A 41 5.55 8.34 -3.41
N ALA A 42 6.87 8.14 -3.35
CA ALA A 42 7.70 8.04 -4.55
C ALA A 42 7.43 6.75 -5.34
N ALA A 43 7.26 5.62 -4.66
CA ALA A 43 7.02 4.34 -5.30
C ALA A 43 5.68 4.32 -6.04
N VAL A 44 4.61 4.86 -5.45
CA VAL A 44 3.29 4.96 -6.10
C VAL A 44 3.38 5.82 -7.36
N ASP A 45 4.15 6.90 -7.35
CA ASP A 45 4.39 7.72 -8.54
C ASP A 45 5.19 6.98 -9.62
N ALA A 46 6.14 6.14 -9.21
CA ALA A 46 7.04 5.41 -10.11
C ALA A 46 6.40 4.18 -10.79
N LEU A 47 5.21 3.70 -10.37
CA LEU A 47 4.63 2.50 -10.97
C LEU A 47 4.29 2.73 -12.44
N GLN A 48 4.55 1.78 -13.33
CA GLN A 48 4.04 1.77 -14.70
C GLN A 48 3.18 0.52 -14.93
N GLY A 49 2.16 0.64 -15.79
CA GLY A 49 1.24 -0.47 -16.07
C GLY A 49 0.26 -0.81 -14.93
N ILE A 50 -0.02 0.14 -14.03
CA ILE A 50 -0.90 -0.05 -12.87
C ILE A 50 -2.40 0.15 -13.18
N GLU A 51 -2.73 0.84 -14.28
CA GLU A 51 -4.11 1.10 -14.69
C GLU A 51 -4.89 -0.22 -14.84
N GLY A 52 -6.04 -0.32 -14.18
CA GLY A 52 -6.89 -1.52 -14.16
C GLY A 52 -6.33 -2.70 -13.37
N LYS A 53 -5.13 -2.62 -12.79
CA LYS A 53 -4.54 -3.70 -11.99
C LYS A 53 -5.23 -3.82 -10.64
N THR A 54 -5.35 -5.06 -10.16
CA THR A 54 -5.82 -5.36 -8.81
C THR A 54 -4.74 -4.98 -7.79
N VAL A 55 -5.10 -4.16 -6.80
CA VAL A 55 -4.18 -3.74 -5.75
C VAL A 55 -4.74 -4.01 -4.36
N PHE A 56 -3.89 -4.51 -3.47
CA PHE A 56 -4.12 -4.61 -2.04
C PHE A 56 -3.16 -3.69 -1.32
N ILE A 57 -3.64 -3.00 -0.28
CA ILE A 57 -2.80 -2.12 0.52
C ILE A 57 -2.73 -2.60 1.96
N TYR A 58 -1.58 -2.40 2.58
CA TYR A 58 -1.47 -2.54 4.02
C TYR A 58 -0.63 -1.45 4.64
N CYS A 59 -0.79 -1.24 5.94
CA CYS A 59 0.12 -0.40 6.69
C CYS A 59 0.48 -0.98 8.04
N THR A 60 1.69 -0.70 8.49
CA THR A 60 2.14 -1.01 9.85
C THR A 60 2.17 0.25 10.71
N SER A 61 1.77 0.15 11.96
CA SER A 61 1.79 1.29 12.89
C SER A 61 2.04 0.84 14.32
N ARG A 62 2.51 1.75 15.18
CA ARG A 62 2.58 1.46 16.63
C ARG A 62 1.20 1.42 17.29
N GLY A 63 0.19 2.09 16.73
CA GLY A 63 -1.13 2.20 17.38
C GLY A 63 -2.31 2.29 16.43
N SER A 64 -2.30 3.25 15.49
CA SER A 64 -3.41 3.40 14.54
C SER A 64 -2.89 3.81 13.16
N PRO A 65 -3.60 3.40 12.08
CA PRO A 65 -3.25 3.76 10.71
C PRO A 65 -3.51 5.24 10.37
N GLN A 66 -4.34 5.93 11.18
CA GLN A 66 -4.94 7.24 10.88
C GLN A 66 -5.47 7.30 9.42
N LYS A 67 -5.05 8.28 8.63
CA LYS A 67 -5.48 8.48 7.24
C LYS A 67 -4.53 7.83 6.23
N THR A 68 -3.60 6.99 6.66
CA THR A 68 -2.54 6.45 5.78
C THR A 68 -3.12 5.58 4.68
N LEU A 69 -3.96 4.60 5.03
CA LEU A 69 -4.59 3.70 4.05
C LEU A 69 -5.45 4.48 3.04
N GLU A 70 -6.27 5.42 3.52
CA GLU A 70 -7.09 6.27 2.65
C GLU A 70 -6.24 7.09 1.66
N LYS A 71 -5.09 7.60 2.10
CA LYS A 71 -4.18 8.34 1.22
C LYS A 71 -3.54 7.45 0.17
N ILE A 72 -3.08 6.25 0.53
CA ILE A 72 -2.52 5.29 -0.44
C ILE A 72 -3.60 4.89 -1.45
N LYS A 73 -4.80 4.57 -0.96
CA LYS A 73 -5.94 4.24 -1.81
C LYS A 73 -6.27 5.35 -2.81
N ALA A 74 -6.30 6.61 -2.35
CA ALA A 74 -6.54 7.76 -3.24
C ALA A 74 -5.44 7.91 -4.30
N MET A 75 -4.16 7.85 -3.91
CA MET A 75 -3.04 7.95 -4.85
C MET A 75 -3.07 6.84 -5.92
N LEU A 76 -3.49 5.63 -5.55
CA LEU A 76 -3.60 4.51 -6.49
C LEU A 76 -4.83 4.63 -7.41
N ALA A 77 -5.97 5.06 -6.87
CA ALA A 77 -7.18 5.28 -7.64
C ALA A 77 -7.01 6.41 -8.67
N GLU A 78 -6.26 7.47 -8.31
CA GLU A 78 -5.87 8.55 -9.24
C GLU A 78 -5.02 8.04 -10.43
N ARG A 79 -4.41 6.86 -10.30
CA ARG A 79 -3.63 6.17 -11.34
C ARG A 79 -4.38 4.98 -11.96
N GLY A 80 -5.70 4.94 -11.80
CA GLY A 80 -6.58 3.95 -12.42
C GLY A 80 -6.50 2.54 -11.83
N ALA A 81 -5.85 2.35 -10.68
CA ALA A 81 -5.74 1.04 -10.05
C ALA A 81 -7.06 0.62 -9.35
N ASP A 82 -7.37 -0.68 -9.35
CA ASP A 82 -8.51 -1.25 -8.66
C ASP A 82 -8.11 -1.74 -7.25
N VAL A 83 -8.26 -0.88 -6.25
CA VAL A 83 -7.91 -1.22 -4.85
C VAL A 83 -9.01 -2.06 -4.21
N ARG A 84 -8.77 -3.37 -4.09
CA ARG A 84 -9.76 -4.36 -3.62
C ARG A 84 -9.75 -4.64 -2.13
N GLY A 85 -8.74 -4.16 -1.40
CA GLY A 85 -8.66 -4.43 0.02
C GLY A 85 -7.55 -3.68 0.75
N CYS A 86 -7.78 -3.41 2.04
CA CYS A 86 -6.89 -2.64 2.90
C CYS A 86 -6.72 -3.34 4.26
N VAL A 87 -5.50 -3.46 4.77
CA VAL A 87 -5.22 -4.05 6.09
C VAL A 87 -4.36 -3.12 6.94
N SER A 88 -4.76 -2.88 8.19
CA SER A 88 -3.91 -2.21 9.17
C SER A 88 -3.35 -3.24 10.15
N LEU A 89 -2.03 -3.18 10.37
CA LEU A 89 -1.32 -4.03 11.31
C LEU A 89 -0.66 -3.13 12.37
N THR A 90 -1.08 -3.27 13.61
CA THR A 90 -0.38 -2.68 14.76
C THR A 90 0.84 -3.52 15.14
N GLU A 91 1.72 -2.99 15.98
CA GLU A 91 2.87 -3.72 16.53
C GLU A 91 2.48 -5.10 17.10
N SER A 92 1.35 -5.18 17.82
CA SER A 92 0.82 -6.45 18.33
C SER A 92 0.25 -7.36 17.25
N ASP A 93 -0.31 -6.80 16.17
CA ASP A 93 -0.86 -7.62 15.07
C ASP A 93 0.26 -8.32 14.29
N VAL A 94 1.44 -7.71 14.14
CA VAL A 94 2.56 -8.32 13.39
C VAL A 94 3.12 -9.56 14.11
N GLN A 95 2.94 -9.64 15.42
CA GLN A 95 3.33 -10.82 16.22
C GLN A 95 2.25 -11.93 16.18
N ASN A 96 1.10 -11.66 15.57
CA ASN A 96 -0.02 -12.58 15.50
C ASN A 96 -0.19 -13.11 14.06
N SER A 97 0.19 -14.36 13.84
CA SER A 97 0.11 -15.01 12.52
C SER A 97 -1.31 -14.96 11.93
N ALA A 98 -2.37 -15.08 12.73
CA ALA A 98 -3.75 -15.04 12.24
C ALA A 98 -4.13 -13.69 11.62
N LYS A 99 -3.56 -12.58 12.10
CA LYS A 99 -3.76 -11.26 11.51
C LYS A 99 -3.04 -11.12 10.18
N ILE A 100 -1.86 -11.71 10.05
CA ILE A 100 -1.14 -11.78 8.78
C ILE A 100 -1.90 -12.66 7.78
N GLU A 101 -2.46 -13.78 8.22
CA GLU A 101 -3.27 -14.65 7.36
C GLU A 101 -4.49 -13.93 6.78
N SER A 102 -5.11 -13.00 7.51
CA SER A 102 -6.21 -12.20 6.96
C SER A 102 -5.83 -11.36 5.73
N LEU A 103 -4.58 -10.89 5.63
CA LEU A 103 -4.07 -10.24 4.43
C LEU A 103 -3.89 -11.24 3.29
N VAL A 104 -3.36 -12.43 3.61
CA VAL A 104 -3.14 -13.50 2.64
C VAL A 104 -4.47 -13.99 2.06
N ASP A 105 -5.48 -14.18 2.90
CA ASP A 105 -6.81 -14.62 2.50
C ASP A 105 -7.53 -13.57 1.65
N LEU A 106 -7.33 -12.28 1.95
CA LEU A 106 -7.86 -11.18 1.15
C LEU A 106 -7.32 -11.21 -0.29
N VAL A 107 -6.01 -11.47 -0.43
CA VAL A 107 -5.36 -11.59 -1.74
C VAL A 107 -5.86 -12.82 -2.47
N ARG A 108 -5.82 -14.01 -1.84
CA ARG A 108 -6.28 -15.28 -2.42
C ARG A 108 -7.77 -15.30 -2.76
N GLY A 109 -8.60 -14.61 -1.99
CA GLY A 109 -10.04 -14.51 -2.22
C GLY A 109 -10.38 -13.77 -3.51
N SER A 110 -9.48 -12.92 -4.01
CA SER A 110 -9.68 -12.15 -5.23
C SER A 110 -9.37 -12.90 -6.52
N GLU A 111 -8.62 -14.01 -6.43
CA GLU A 111 -8.26 -14.87 -7.56
C GLU A 111 -9.41 -15.83 -7.96
N LYS A 112 -10.42 -15.99 -7.10
CA LYS A 112 -11.51 -16.99 -7.27
C LYS A 112 -12.74 -16.46 -8.01
N LYS A 113 -12.62 -15.39 -8.78
CA LYS A 113 -13.77 -14.76 -9.44
C LYS A 113 -13.69 -14.93 -10.96
N ASP A 114 -13.76 -16.18 -11.40
CA ASP A 114 -14.09 -16.60 -12.77
C ASP A 114 -15.03 -17.81 -12.73
#